data_AF-A0A1F9AGJ6-F1
#
_entry.id   AF-A0A1F9AGJ6-F1
#
_cell.length_a   1.000
_cell.length_b   1.000
_cell.length_c   1.000
_cell.angle_alpha   90.00
_cell.angle_beta   90.00
_cell.angle_gamma   90.00
#
_symmetry.space_group_name_H-M   'P 1'
#
loop_
_entity.id
_entity.type
_entity.pdbx_description
1 polymer ?
#
loop_
_entity_poly.entity_id
_entity_poly.type
_entity_poly.pdbx_seq_one_letter_code
_entity_poly.pdbx_strand_id
1 'polypeptide(L)'
;MTREFRVISNTGEDPEHTYQVVLPEDKLRHFRNVTGSVLQDALDTWGELWDEMQGTVTHGYLVTPPAAKGFQPQCGWPEFLEKMWLLKHYLDYAKRFCEGK
;
A
#
# COMPACT_ATOMS: atom_id res chain seq x y z
N MET A 1 26.45 -55.96 -3.01
CA MET A 1 25.27 -55.38 -3.70
C MET A 1 25.45 -53.88 -3.74
N THR A 2 25.91 -53.36 -4.87
CA THR A 2 26.23 -51.93 -5.05
C THR A 2 24.93 -51.21 -5.38
N ARG A 3 24.48 -50.32 -4.49
CA ARG A 3 23.28 -49.49 -4.75
C ARG A 3 23.69 -48.36 -5.67
N GLU A 4 23.17 -48.35 -6.89
CA GLU A 4 23.23 -47.19 -7.78
C GLU A 4 22.33 -46.09 -7.24
N PHE A 5 22.93 -44.96 -6.87
CA PHE A 5 22.19 -43.74 -6.56
C PHE A 5 22.06 -42.93 -7.84
N ARG A 6 20.83 -42.80 -8.34
CA ARG A 6 20.51 -41.87 -9.43
C ARG A 6 20.35 -40.49 -8.83
N VAL A 7 21.38 -39.65 -8.97
CA VAL A 7 21.28 -38.23 -8.66
C VAL A 7 20.40 -37.60 -9.73
N ILE A 8 19.17 -37.23 -9.36
CA ILE A 8 18.33 -36.35 -10.16
C ILE A 8 18.82 -34.94 -9.87
N SER A 9 19.87 -34.51 -10.56
CA SER A 9 20.14 -33.08 -10.65
C SER A 9 18.93 -32.48 -11.35
N ASN A 10 18.32 -31.47 -10.74
CA ASN A 10 17.29 -30.65 -11.37
C ASN A 10 17.94 -29.85 -12.50
N THR A 11 18.29 -30.54 -13.58
CA THR A 11 18.65 -29.99 -14.88
C THR A 11 17.40 -30.04 -15.76
N GLY A 12 16.24 -29.76 -15.16
CA GLY A 12 15.02 -29.40 -15.85
C GLY A 12 15.05 -27.90 -16.06
N GLU A 13 16.00 -27.41 -16.87
CA GLU A 13 15.77 -26.17 -17.58
C GLU A 13 14.71 -26.51 -18.63
N ASP A 14 13.44 -26.25 -18.32
CA ASP A 14 12.47 -26.04 -19.40
C ASP A 14 13.05 -24.94 -20.30
N PRO A 15 13.36 -25.23 -21.58
CA PRO A 15 14.00 -24.27 -22.48
C PRO A 15 13.10 -23.05 -22.78
N GLU A 16 11.84 -23.06 -22.33
CA GLU A 16 10.88 -21.97 -22.55
C GLU A 16 10.90 -20.88 -21.48
N HIS A 17 11.55 -21.07 -20.32
CA HIS A 17 11.68 -19.99 -19.33
C HIS A 17 12.94 -19.17 -19.59
N THR A 18 12.98 -18.52 -20.76
CA THR A 18 13.96 -17.46 -21.00
C THR A 18 13.60 -16.29 -20.08
N TYR A 19 14.30 -16.16 -18.94
CA TYR A 19 14.19 -14.98 -18.10
C TYR A 19 14.63 -13.77 -18.91
N GLN A 20 13.66 -12.98 -19.41
CA GLN A 20 14.00 -11.74 -20.09
C GLN A 20 14.63 -10.79 -19.08
N VAL A 21 15.89 -10.43 -19.32
CA VAL A 21 16.59 -9.43 -18.54
C VAL A 21 15.87 -8.10 -18.78
N VAL A 22 15.10 -7.66 -17.77
CA VAL A 22 14.38 -6.39 -17.81
C VAL A 22 15.39 -5.26 -17.96
N LEU A 23 15.23 -4.44 -19.00
CA LEU A 23 16.10 -3.30 -19.26
C LEU A 23 16.03 -2.31 -18.09
N PRO A 24 17.10 -1.56 -17.79
CA PRO A 24 17.07 -0.55 -16.72
C PRO A 24 15.91 0.44 -16.86
N GLU A 25 15.58 0.83 -18.08
CA GLU A 25 14.45 1.74 -18.38
C GLU A 25 13.10 1.13 -17.99
N ASP A 26 12.91 -0.16 -18.26
CA ASP A 26 11.71 -0.89 -17.89
C ASP A 26 11.60 -1.02 -16.37
N LYS A 27 12.71 -1.28 -15.68
CA LYS A 27 12.75 -1.31 -14.20
C LYS A 27 12.36 0.04 -13.60
N LEU A 28 12.88 1.15 -14.14
CA LEU A 28 12.53 2.50 -13.70
C LEU A 28 11.07 2.83 -13.96
N ARG A 29 10.53 2.42 -15.12
CA ARG A 29 9.11 2.58 -15.45
C ARG A 29 8.23 1.79 -14.47
N HIS A 30 8.58 0.54 -14.18
CA HIS A 30 7.85 -0.28 -13.22
C HIS A 30 7.90 0.31 -11.82
N PHE A 31 9.08 0.72 -11.36
CA PHE A 31 9.25 1.40 -10.08
C PHE A 31 8.34 2.64 -9.98
N ARG A 32 8.42 3.54 -10.96
CA ARG A 32 7.58 4.75 -11.00
C ARG A 32 6.09 4.40 -10.96
N ASN A 33 5.65 3.41 -11.73
CA ASN A 33 4.24 3.04 -11.79
C ASN A 33 3.76 2.45 -10.44
N VAL A 34 4.55 1.60 -9.81
CA VAL A 34 4.23 1.01 -8.50
C VAL A 34 4.20 2.08 -7.42
N THR A 35 5.24 2.93 -7.35
CA THR A 35 5.27 4.04 -6.38
C THR A 35 4.11 5.00 -6.59
N GLY A 36 3.78 5.30 -7.86
CA GLY A 36 2.63 6.14 -8.20
C GLY A 36 1.30 5.55 -7.71
N SER A 37 1.07 4.25 -7.91
CA SER A 37 -0.13 3.56 -7.43
C SER A 37 -0.23 3.61 -5.91
N VAL A 38 0.85 3.28 -5.19
CA VAL A 38 0.86 3.26 -3.72
C VAL A 38 0.60 4.65 -3.14
N LEU A 39 1.17 5.69 -3.75
CA LEU A 39 0.92 7.07 -3.33
C LEU A 39 -0.51 7.51 -3.62
N GLN A 40 -1.11 7.06 -4.73
CA GLN A 40 -2.51 7.34 -5.02
C GLN A 40 -3.42 6.69 -3.98
N ASP A 41 -3.21 5.41 -3.66
CA ASP A 41 -3.98 4.70 -2.63
C ASP A 41 -3.86 5.40 -1.26
N ALA A 42 -2.66 5.92 -0.93
CA ALA A 42 -2.45 6.70 0.28
C ALA A 42 -3.25 8.02 0.27
N LEU A 43 -3.26 8.74 -0.86
CA LEU A 43 -4.01 9.99 -0.99
C LEU A 43 -5.51 9.76 -0.92
N ASP A 44 -6.02 8.72 -1.56
CA ASP A 44 -7.43 8.37 -1.56
C ASP A 44 -7.88 7.98 -0.14
N THR A 45 -7.11 7.12 0.54
CA THR A 45 -7.37 6.74 1.94
C THR A 45 -7.33 7.96 2.88
N TRP A 46 -6.38 8.87 2.66
CA TRP A 46 -6.31 10.12 3.41
C TRP A 46 -7.52 11.02 3.14
N GLY A 47 -7.98 11.10 1.89
CA GLY A 47 -9.19 11.82 1.51
C GLY A 47 -10.41 11.31 2.25
N GLU A 48 -10.62 10.00 2.28
CA GLU A 48 -11.74 9.39 3.02
C GLU A 48 -11.68 9.70 4.52
N LEU A 49 -10.50 9.59 5.14
CA LEU A 49 -10.30 9.96 6.55
C LEU A 49 -10.57 11.45 6.79
N TRP A 50 -10.15 12.30 5.84
CA TRP A 50 -10.33 13.74 5.91
C TRP A 50 -11.81 14.13 5.81
N ASP A 51 -12.58 13.47 4.96
CA ASP A 51 -14.02 13.68 4.82
C ASP A 51 -14.79 13.30 6.10
N GLU A 52 -14.40 12.22 6.77
CA GLU A 52 -14.94 11.86 8.08
C GLU A 52 -14.71 12.97 9.13
N MET A 53 -13.57 13.66 9.05
CA MET A 53 -13.20 14.75 9.98
C MET A 53 -13.84 16.10 9.64
N GLN A 54 -14.25 16.33 8.39
CA GLN A 54 -14.84 17.60 7.95
C GLN A 54 -16.24 17.85 8.50
N GLY A 55 -16.98 16.81 8.90
CA GLY A 55 -18.41 16.87 9.24
C GLY A 55 -18.80 17.70 10.47
N THR A 56 -17.85 18.25 11.23
CA THR A 56 -18.15 18.91 12.52
C THR A 56 -17.73 20.37 12.63
N VAL A 57 -17.07 20.94 11.61
CA VAL A 57 -16.66 22.36 11.61
C VAL A 57 -17.43 23.09 10.50
N THR A 58 -18.59 23.63 10.85
CA THR A 58 -19.30 24.52 9.92
C THR A 58 -18.49 25.81 9.70
N HIS A 59 -18.50 26.33 8.47
CA HIS A 59 -17.93 27.65 8.14
C HIS A 59 -18.53 28.71 9.08
N GLY A 60 -17.73 29.19 10.05
CA GLY A 60 -18.16 30.20 11.01
C GLY A 60 -17.89 29.91 12.49
N TYR A 61 -17.02 28.96 12.85
CA TYR A 61 -16.68 28.64 14.25
C TYR A 61 -17.85 28.13 15.11
N LEU A 62 -18.98 27.77 14.49
CA LEU A 62 -20.11 27.18 15.18
C LEU A 62 -19.87 25.68 15.36
N VAL A 63 -19.33 25.33 16.53
CA VAL A 63 -19.30 23.97 17.06
C VAL A 63 -20.75 23.54 17.27
N THR A 64 -21.24 22.64 16.43
CA THR A 64 -22.61 22.11 16.59
C THR A 64 -22.71 21.33 17.92
N PRO A 65 -23.89 21.22 18.56
CA PRO A 65 -24.03 20.47 19.82
C PRO A 65 -23.46 19.04 19.82
N PRO A 66 -23.42 18.29 18.68
CA PRO A 66 -22.68 17.04 18.55
C PRO A 66 -21.17 17.18 18.67
N ALA A 67 -20.57 18.26 18.15
CA ALA A 67 -19.13 18.51 18.25
C ALA A 67 -18.66 18.74 19.70
N ALA A 68 -19.56 19.17 20.60
CA ALA A 68 -19.28 19.26 22.03
C ALA A 68 -19.12 17.89 22.71
N LYS A 69 -19.59 16.79 22.09
CA LYS A 69 -19.45 15.41 22.58
C LYS A 69 -18.19 14.71 22.10
N GLY A 70 -17.32 15.40 21.35
CA GLY A 70 -16.11 14.85 20.76
C GLY A 70 -16.29 14.35 19.33
N PHE A 71 -15.18 14.01 18.69
CA PHE A 71 -15.19 13.44 17.35
C PHE A 71 -15.76 12.03 17.36
N GLN A 72 -16.73 11.78 16.49
CA GLN A 72 -17.28 10.45 16.25
C GLN A 72 -17.37 10.25 14.73
N PRO A 73 -16.54 9.38 14.14
CA PRO A 73 -16.58 9.14 12.70
C PRO A 73 -17.93 8.52 12.30
N GLN A 74 -18.45 8.90 11.14
CA GLN A 74 -19.70 8.38 10.58
C GLN A 74 -19.56 6.90 10.21
N CYS A 75 -18.38 6.51 9.71
CA CYS A 75 -18.02 5.12 9.46
C CYS A 75 -17.77 4.28 10.73
N GLY A 76 -17.73 4.92 11.90
CA GLY A 76 -17.46 4.26 13.18
C GLY A 76 -15.97 4.01 13.44
N TRP A 77 -15.64 3.78 14.72
CA TRP A 77 -14.24 3.65 15.15
C TRP A 77 -13.47 2.48 14.51
N PRO A 78 -14.05 1.27 14.33
CA PRO A 78 -13.32 0.17 13.73
C PRO A 78 -12.83 0.48 12.31
N GLU A 79 -13.72 0.96 11.44
CA GLU A 79 -13.39 1.29 10.04
C GLU A 79 -12.43 2.47 9.97
N PHE A 80 -12.65 3.51 10.79
CA PHE A 80 -11.75 4.67 10.84
C PHE A 80 -10.32 4.27 11.23
N LEU A 81 -10.16 3.42 12.24
CA LEU A 81 -8.86 2.94 12.69
C LEU A 81 -8.19 2.02 11.66
N GLU A 82 -8.97 1.21 10.95
CA GLU A 82 -8.47 0.40 9.84
C GLU A 82 -7.92 1.27 8.71
N LYS A 83 -8.65 2.31 8.29
CA LYS A 83 -8.18 3.29 7.29
C LYS A 83 -6.90 4.01 7.74
N MET A 84 -6.80 4.40 9.02
CA MET A 84 -5.58 4.96 9.58
C MET A 84 -4.39 3.99 9.51
N TRP A 85 -4.63 2.70 9.75
CA TRP A 85 -3.61 1.66 9.62
C TRP A 85 -3.20 1.42 8.17
N LEU A 86 -4.15 1.39 7.24
CA LEU A 86 -3.89 1.28 5.80
C LEU A 86 -3.07 2.46 5.30
N LEU A 87 -3.43 3.68 5.67
CA LEU A 87 -2.67 4.88 5.34
C LEU A 87 -1.22 4.77 5.82
N LYS A 88 -1.01 4.36 7.09
CA LYS A 88 0.33 4.12 7.62
C LYS A 88 1.08 3.08 6.76
N HIS A 89 0.42 2.00 6.37
CA HIS A 89 1.03 0.95 5.55
C HIS A 89 1.49 1.49 4.19
N TYR A 90 0.64 2.24 3.50
CA TYR A 90 1.00 2.84 2.21
C TYR A 90 2.17 3.83 2.34
N LEU A 91 2.17 4.66 3.38
CA LEU A 91 3.26 5.61 3.64
C LEU A 91 4.58 4.92 4.01
N ASP A 92 4.52 3.87 4.83
CA ASP A 92 5.70 3.06 5.17
C ASP A 92 6.28 2.40 3.92
N TYR A 93 5.43 1.92 3.03
CA TYR A 93 5.85 1.29 1.77
C TYR A 93 6.42 2.33 0.78
N ALA A 94 5.77 3.48 0.64
CA ALA A 94 6.27 4.61 -0.15
C ALA A 94 7.64 5.08 0.35
N LYS A 95 7.84 5.14 1.68
CA LYS A 95 9.12 5.49 2.29
C LYS A 95 10.23 4.50 1.91
N ARG A 96 9.94 3.19 1.85
CA ARG A 96 10.93 2.17 1.44
C ARG A 96 11.44 2.41 0.03
N PHE A 97 10.54 2.77 -0.90
CA PHE A 97 10.93 3.15 -2.26
C PHE A 97 11.86 4.35 -2.29
N CYS A 98 11.60 5.38 -1.46
CA CYS A 98 12.48 6.54 -1.34
C CYS A 98 13.85 6.21 -0.72
N GLU A 99 13.90 5.23 0.19
CA GLU A 99 15.15 4.75 0.81
C GLU A 99 15.94 3.78 -0.08
N GLY A 100 15.40 3.38 -1.23
CA GLY A 100 16.01 2.37 -2.11
C GLY A 100 16.03 0.96 -1.51
N LYS A 101 15.11 0.67 -0.60
CA LYS A 101 14.97 -0.63 0.09
C LYS A 101 13.81 -1.45 -0.47
#